data_AF-A0A1Q6IBP5-F1
#
_entry.id   AF-A0A1Q6IBP5-F1
#
_cell.length_a   1.000
_cell.length_b   1.000
_cell.length_c   1.000
_cell.angle_alpha   90.00
_cell.angle_beta   90.00
_cell.angle_gamma   90.00
#
_symmetry.space_group_name_H-M   'P 1'
#
loop_
_entity.id
_entity.type
_entity.pdbx_description
1 polymer ?
#
loop_
_entity_poly.entity_id
_entity_poly.type
_entity_poly.pdbx_seq_one_letter_code
_entity_poly.pdbx_strand_id
1 'polypeptide(L)'
;LWDIAPAAFADSLGVAQGTSADIGALDGNMNTFALYDTRETASPMAEAVFDLWRYGQSAYIPSVAQMRLLYAVRETVNPVIERCGGHPLPLDEYDCWYWTSTEVSGQETAKAWLYSTGSGAMQETPKTQAHKLRPIITMNK
;
A
#
# COMPACT_ATOMS: atom_id res chain seq x y z
N LEU A 1 0.91 8.20 -12.09
CA LEU A 1 1.76 7.00 -11.82
C LEU A 1 2.97 7.43 -11.01
N TRP A 2 2.70 8.00 -9.84
CA TRP A 2 3.72 8.57 -8.96
C TRP A 2 3.48 8.01 -7.57
N ASP A 3 4.53 7.97 -6.76
CA ASP A 3 4.38 7.65 -5.35
C ASP A 3 3.63 8.81 -4.67
N ILE A 4 2.74 8.49 -3.73
CA ILE A 4 2.17 9.50 -2.86
C ILE A 4 3.23 9.89 -1.83
N ALA A 5 3.15 11.12 -1.31
CA ALA A 5 3.91 11.53 -0.14
C ALA A 5 3.84 10.46 0.97
N PRO A 6 4.95 10.16 1.67
CA PRO A 6 4.95 9.17 2.74
C PRO A 6 3.88 9.48 3.79
N ALA A 7 3.11 8.45 4.16
CA ALA A 7 2.04 8.56 5.13
C ALA A 7 2.07 7.38 6.10
N ALA A 8 1.53 7.58 7.29
CA ALA A 8 1.41 6.53 8.29
C ALA A 8 0.25 5.59 7.98
N PHE A 9 0.38 4.33 8.38
CA PHE A 9 -0.69 3.34 8.30
C PHE A 9 -1.85 3.71 9.24
N ALA A 10 -1.52 4.22 10.42
CA ALA A 10 -2.47 4.70 11.42
C ALA A 10 -1.90 5.92 12.15
N ASP A 11 -2.75 6.84 12.58
CA ASP A 11 -2.34 8.03 13.37
C ASP A 11 -1.89 7.68 14.80
N SER A 12 -2.32 6.51 15.31
CA SER A 12 -2.07 6.02 16.66
C SER A 12 -1.99 4.49 16.69
N LEU A 13 -1.53 3.93 17.82
CA LEU A 13 -1.43 2.49 18.07
C LEU A 13 -2.48 2.04 19.08
N GLY A 14 -2.74 0.73 19.13
CA GLY A 14 -3.67 0.10 20.09
C GLY A 14 -4.99 -0.34 19.48
N VAL A 15 -5.23 -0.01 18.21
CA VAL A 15 -6.44 -0.35 17.46
C VAL A 15 -6.07 -1.14 16.20
N ALA A 16 -6.73 -2.28 16.01
CA ALA A 16 -6.69 -3.00 14.76
C ALA A 16 -7.58 -2.25 13.75
N GLN A 17 -7.08 -2.04 12.54
CA GLN A 17 -7.76 -1.27 11.49
C GLN A 17 -8.75 -2.14 10.69
N GLY A 18 -9.00 -3.37 11.15
CA GLY A 18 -9.95 -4.30 10.53
C GLY A 18 -9.51 -4.83 9.16
N THR A 19 -8.23 -4.71 8.81
CA THR A 19 -7.70 -5.28 7.57
C THR A 19 -7.38 -6.75 7.76
N SER A 20 -7.18 -7.48 6.67
CA SER A 20 -6.69 -8.84 6.75
C SER A 20 -5.24 -8.88 7.27
N ALA A 21 -4.95 -9.95 8.01
CA ALA A 21 -3.58 -10.33 8.38
C ALA A 21 -3.05 -11.48 7.49
N ASP A 22 -3.73 -11.78 6.37
CA ASP A 22 -3.37 -12.84 5.44
C ASP A 22 -2.45 -12.29 4.33
N ILE A 23 -1.19 -12.70 4.38
CA ILE A 23 -0.16 -12.30 3.40
C ILE A 23 -0.36 -12.91 2.00
N GLY A 24 -1.28 -13.86 1.85
CA GLY A 24 -1.66 -14.50 0.58
C GLY A 24 -2.91 -13.93 -0.07
N ALA A 25 -3.68 -13.09 0.63
CA ALA A 25 -4.95 -12.58 0.13
C ALA A 25 -4.79 -11.40 -0.84
N LEU A 26 -5.56 -11.41 -1.93
CA LEU A 26 -5.61 -10.34 -2.95
C LEU A 26 -6.72 -9.32 -2.63
N ASP A 27 -6.65 -8.73 -1.45
CA ASP A 27 -7.74 -8.00 -0.81
C ASP A 27 -7.42 -6.52 -0.52
N GLY A 28 -6.42 -5.95 -1.17
CA GLY A 28 -5.99 -4.57 -0.93
C GLY A 28 -7.10 -3.52 -1.04
N ASN A 29 -8.08 -3.72 -1.94
CA ASN A 29 -9.23 -2.83 -2.06
C ASN A 29 -10.15 -2.89 -0.82
N MET A 30 -10.49 -4.10 -0.36
CA MET A 30 -11.30 -4.31 0.84
C MET A 30 -10.59 -3.75 2.09
N ASN A 31 -9.28 -4.02 2.21
CA ASN A 31 -8.46 -3.51 3.30
C ASN A 31 -8.38 -1.98 3.29
N THR A 32 -8.25 -1.35 2.11
CA THR A 32 -8.22 0.12 2.00
C THR A 32 -9.52 0.75 2.45
N PHE A 33 -10.67 0.11 2.15
CA PHE A 33 -11.95 0.56 2.67
C PHE A 33 -12.04 0.41 4.20
N ALA A 34 -11.60 -0.73 4.75
CA ALA A 34 -11.57 -0.95 6.20
C ALA A 34 -10.71 0.12 6.92
N LEU A 35 -9.52 0.41 6.39
CA LEU A 35 -8.64 1.46 6.91
C LEU A 35 -9.30 2.85 6.94
N TYR A 36 -10.13 3.15 5.94
CA TYR A 36 -10.84 4.43 5.85
C TYR A 36 -12.06 4.48 6.78
N ASP A 37 -12.74 3.35 7.00
CA ASP A 37 -13.97 3.28 7.81
C ASP A 37 -13.71 3.12 9.31
N THR A 38 -12.48 2.78 9.73
CA THR A 38 -12.11 2.73 11.15
C THR A 38 -12.34 4.07 11.84
N ARG A 39 -13.18 4.09 12.88
CA ARG A 39 -13.59 5.33 13.56
C ARG A 39 -12.75 5.68 14.77
N GLU A 40 -12.12 4.68 15.37
CA GLU A 40 -11.32 4.80 16.58
C GLU A 40 -9.91 5.36 16.29
N THR A 41 -9.45 5.28 15.05
CA THR A 41 -8.08 5.64 14.64
C THR A 41 -8.09 5.95 13.14
N ALA A 42 -7.61 7.14 12.75
CA ALA A 42 -7.55 7.49 11.34
C ALA A 42 -6.39 6.77 10.64
N SER A 43 -6.53 6.55 9.33
CA SER A 43 -5.46 6.05 8.48
C SER A 43 -5.01 7.13 7.49
N PRO A 44 -3.92 7.87 7.78
CA PRO A 44 -3.41 8.90 6.88
C PRO A 44 -3.09 8.38 5.48
N MET A 45 -2.60 7.14 5.36
CA MET A 45 -2.37 6.53 4.05
C MET A 45 -3.66 6.22 3.28
N ALA A 46 -4.73 5.81 3.97
CA ALA A 46 -6.01 5.57 3.31
C ALA A 46 -6.61 6.89 2.82
N GLU A 47 -6.64 7.92 3.66
CA GLU A 47 -7.08 9.27 3.27
C GLU A 47 -6.34 9.76 2.02
N ALA A 48 -5.01 9.65 2.01
CA ALA A 48 -4.20 10.07 0.88
C ALA A 48 -4.49 9.29 -0.42
N VAL A 49 -4.87 8.02 -0.33
CA VAL A 49 -5.29 7.21 -1.49
C VAL A 49 -6.70 7.55 -1.95
N PHE A 50 -7.62 7.85 -1.03
CA PHE A 50 -8.97 8.31 -1.36
C PHE A 50 -8.94 9.67 -2.07
N ASP A 51 -8.00 10.56 -1.72
CA ASP A 51 -7.83 11.87 -2.39
C ASP A 51 -7.45 11.75 -3.89
N LEU A 52 -6.95 10.58 -4.32
CA LEU A 52 -6.68 10.30 -5.73
C LEU A 52 -7.95 10.05 -6.55
N TRP A 53 -9.09 9.78 -5.92
CA TRP A 53 -10.31 9.38 -6.61
C TRP A 53 -10.88 10.57 -7.37
N ARG A 54 -10.70 10.55 -8.70
CA ARG A 54 -11.17 11.62 -9.60
C ARG A 54 -11.65 11.01 -10.91
N TYR A 55 -12.60 11.68 -11.56
CA TYR A 55 -13.06 11.33 -12.91
C TYR A 55 -13.51 9.86 -13.07
N GLY A 56 -14.16 9.29 -12.05
CA GLY A 56 -14.64 7.90 -12.07
C GLY A 56 -13.56 6.83 -11.87
N GLN A 57 -12.33 7.23 -11.55
CA GLN A 57 -11.24 6.32 -11.17
C GLN A 57 -11.24 6.13 -9.66
N SER A 58 -11.09 4.88 -9.22
CA SER A 58 -10.82 4.55 -7.82
C SER A 58 -9.38 4.09 -7.66
N ALA A 59 -8.86 4.20 -6.44
CA ALA A 59 -7.52 3.75 -6.09
C ALA A 59 -7.54 3.00 -4.76
N TYR A 60 -6.63 2.05 -4.60
CA TYR A 60 -6.47 1.32 -3.34
C TYR A 60 -5.00 0.99 -3.04
N ILE A 61 -4.71 0.79 -1.76
CA ILE A 61 -3.41 0.37 -1.25
C ILE A 61 -3.29 -1.16 -1.47
N PRO A 62 -2.25 -1.65 -2.16
CA PRO A 62 -2.15 -3.08 -2.44
C PRO A 62 -1.92 -3.91 -1.17
N SER A 63 -2.46 -5.13 -1.14
CA SER A 63 -2.09 -6.13 -0.12
C SER A 63 -0.67 -6.66 -0.35
N VAL A 64 -0.12 -7.38 0.62
CA VAL A 64 1.18 -8.07 0.46
C VAL A 64 1.19 -8.95 -0.80
N ALA A 65 0.14 -9.74 -1.03
CA ALA A 65 0.08 -10.62 -2.19
C ALA A 65 0.06 -9.84 -3.51
N GLN A 66 -0.63 -8.69 -3.55
CA GLN A 66 -0.64 -7.83 -4.73
C GLN A 66 0.71 -7.14 -4.97
N MET A 67 1.42 -6.73 -3.91
CA MET A 67 2.79 -6.22 -4.04
C MET A 67 3.76 -7.28 -4.55
N ARG A 68 3.62 -8.56 -4.14
CA ARG A 68 4.41 -9.67 -4.70
C ARG A 68 4.18 -9.85 -6.19
N LEU A 69 2.94 -9.75 -6.65
CA LEU A 69 2.63 -9.79 -8.08
C LEU A 69 3.30 -8.62 -8.81
N LEU A 70 3.17 -7.41 -8.27
CA LEU A 70 3.78 -6.20 -8.86
C LEU A 70 5.30 -6.33 -8.93
N TYR A 71 5.94 -6.83 -7.88
CA TYR A 71 7.37 -7.14 -7.84
C TYR A 71 7.78 -8.11 -8.95
N ALA A 72 7.04 -9.21 -9.12
CA ALA A 72 7.35 -10.23 -10.12
C ALA A 72 7.29 -9.72 -11.57
N VAL A 73 6.46 -8.70 -11.85
CA VAL A 73 6.28 -8.15 -13.20
C VAL A 73 6.93 -6.76 -13.39
N ARG A 74 7.64 -6.23 -12.38
CA ARG A 74 8.11 -4.83 -12.36
C ARG A 74 8.94 -4.43 -13.58
N GLU A 75 9.83 -5.31 -14.04
CA GLU A 75 10.64 -5.08 -15.24
C GLU A 75 9.80 -4.98 -16.52
N THR A 76 8.66 -5.69 -16.57
CA THR A 76 7.73 -5.64 -17.71
C THR A 76 6.85 -4.38 -17.66
N VAL A 77 6.42 -3.96 -16.47
CA VAL A 77 5.53 -2.79 -16.32
C VAL A 77 6.28 -1.46 -16.32
N ASN A 78 7.53 -1.41 -15.84
CA ASN A 78 8.31 -0.17 -15.73
C ASN A 78 8.42 0.61 -17.06
N PRO A 79 8.72 -0.03 -18.21
CA PRO A 79 8.73 0.68 -19.49
C PRO A 79 7.36 1.29 -19.87
N VAL A 80 6.27 0.66 -19.46
CA VAL A 80 4.90 1.19 -19.68
C VAL A 80 4.65 2.39 -18.76
N ILE A 81 5.05 2.28 -17.49
CA ILE A 81 4.97 3.37 -16.50
C ILE A 81 5.70 4.61 -17.01
N GLU A 82 6.93 4.46 -17.50
CA GLU A 82 7.74 5.54 -18.05
C GLU A 82 7.11 6.18 -19.29
N ARG A 83 6.60 5.36 -20.22
CA ARG A 83 5.88 5.85 -21.41
C ARG A 83 4.63 6.66 -21.07
N CYS A 84 4.03 6.39 -19.91
CA CYS A 84 2.90 7.15 -19.37
C CYS A 84 3.34 8.38 -18.53
N GLY A 85 4.63 8.70 -18.47
CA GLY A 85 5.18 9.81 -17.67
C GLY A 85 5.22 9.54 -16.16
N GLY A 86 5.14 8.27 -15.76
CA GLY A 86 5.22 7.84 -14.37
C GLY A 86 6.65 7.57 -13.89
N HIS A 87 6.80 7.40 -12.58
CA HIS A 87 8.07 6.94 -11.98
C HIS A 87 8.11 5.42 -11.94
N PRO A 88 9.12 4.76 -12.56
CA PRO A 88 9.25 3.31 -12.52
C PRO A 88 9.42 2.82 -11.08
N LEU A 89 9.05 1.55 -10.85
CA LEU A 89 9.27 0.89 -9.56
C LEU A 89 10.77 0.66 -9.36
N PRO A 90 11.30 0.92 -8.16
CA PRO A 90 12.71 0.65 -7.84
C PRO A 90 13.11 -0.79 -8.13
N LEU A 91 14.22 -0.97 -8.85
CA LEU A 91 14.86 -2.27 -9.09
C LEU A 91 16.01 -2.54 -8.13
N ASP A 92 16.56 -1.48 -7.52
CA ASP A 92 17.61 -1.55 -6.52
C ASP A 92 17.04 -1.45 -5.09
N GLU A 93 17.92 -1.58 -4.10
CA GLU A 93 17.56 -1.62 -2.69
C GLU A 93 17.30 -0.24 -2.06
N TYR A 94 17.55 0.85 -2.79
CA TYR A 94 17.44 2.20 -2.24
C TYR A 94 16.03 2.74 -2.46
N ASP A 95 15.44 3.29 -1.40
CA ASP A 95 14.18 4.02 -1.46
C ASP A 95 12.99 3.21 -2.04
N CYS A 96 12.97 1.90 -1.72
CA CYS A 96 12.13 0.87 -2.33
C CYS A 96 11.04 0.28 -1.41
N TRP A 97 10.86 0.84 -0.21
CA TRP A 97 9.92 0.33 0.79
C TRP A 97 8.56 1.02 0.69
N TYR A 98 7.51 0.21 0.56
CA TYR A 98 6.14 0.68 0.41
C TYR A 98 5.22 0.04 1.44
N TRP A 99 4.28 0.82 1.96
CA TRP A 99 3.17 0.29 2.74
C TRP A 99 2.33 -0.67 1.90
N THR A 100 1.95 -1.78 2.54
CA THR A 100 0.85 -2.63 2.11
C THR A 100 -0.37 -2.36 2.97
N SER A 101 -1.54 -2.82 2.55
CA SER A 101 -2.77 -2.71 3.33
C SER A 101 -2.94 -3.86 4.35
N THR A 102 -1.94 -4.72 4.56
CA THR A 102 -2.05 -5.96 5.34
C THR A 102 -1.45 -5.78 6.73
N GLU A 103 -2.23 -6.06 7.77
CA GLU A 103 -1.78 -6.05 9.17
C GLU A 103 -0.90 -7.27 9.50
N VAL A 104 -0.12 -7.18 10.58
CA VAL A 104 0.69 -8.32 11.05
C VAL A 104 -0.14 -9.21 11.95
N SER A 105 -0.23 -10.49 11.61
CA SER A 105 -0.99 -11.49 12.38
C SER A 105 -0.54 -11.56 13.85
N GLY A 106 -1.49 -11.42 14.77
CA GLY A 106 -1.27 -11.39 16.22
C GLY A 106 -0.67 -10.08 16.75
N GLN A 107 -0.43 -9.10 15.89
CA GLN A 107 0.11 -7.78 16.23
C GLN A 107 -0.64 -6.65 15.49
N GLU A 108 -1.90 -6.90 15.12
CA GLU A 108 -2.72 -6.02 14.29
C GLU A 108 -2.88 -4.65 14.94
N THR A 109 -2.92 -4.55 16.27
CA THR A 109 -3.06 -3.26 16.96
C THR A 109 -1.82 -2.36 16.88
N ALA A 110 -0.66 -2.88 16.45
CA ALA A 110 0.61 -2.16 16.51
C ALA A 110 1.36 -2.08 15.18
N LYS A 111 1.26 -3.13 14.34
CA LYS A 111 2.13 -3.31 13.18
C LYS A 111 1.38 -3.68 11.91
N ALA A 112 1.96 -3.28 10.79
CA ALA A 112 1.56 -3.68 9.45
C ALA A 112 2.79 -4.01 8.61
N TRP A 113 2.57 -4.57 7.42
CA TRP A 113 3.65 -4.99 6.52
C TRP A 113 4.09 -3.87 5.58
N LEU A 114 5.39 -3.60 5.55
CA LEU A 114 6.07 -3.01 4.41
C LEU A 114 6.50 -4.10 3.43
N TYR A 115 6.56 -3.73 2.16
CA TYR A 115 7.09 -4.56 1.08
C TYR A 115 8.15 -3.79 0.29
N SER A 116 9.29 -4.42 0.04
CA SER A 116 10.36 -3.87 -0.80
C SER A 116 10.18 -4.27 -2.25
N THR A 117 10.02 -3.30 -3.15
CA THR A 117 9.99 -3.60 -4.60
C THR A 117 11.39 -3.85 -5.19
N GLY A 118 12.45 -3.49 -4.45
CA GLY A 118 13.83 -3.73 -4.84
C GLY A 118 14.27 -5.17 -4.61
N SER A 119 14.07 -5.67 -3.38
CA SER A 119 14.54 -6.99 -2.94
C SER A 119 13.44 -8.05 -2.82
N GLY A 120 12.16 -7.65 -2.83
CA GLY A 120 11.03 -8.56 -2.58
C GLY A 120 10.85 -8.93 -1.11
N ALA A 121 11.63 -8.30 -0.22
CA ALA A 121 11.56 -8.52 1.22
C ALA A 121 10.32 -7.89 1.85
N MET A 122 9.95 -8.41 3.02
CA MET A 122 8.88 -7.89 3.86
C MET A 122 9.43 -7.47 5.21
N GLN A 123 8.85 -6.41 5.78
CA GLN A 123 9.25 -5.92 7.10
C GLN A 123 8.03 -5.54 7.93
N GLU A 124 7.94 -6.11 9.13
CA GLU A 124 6.98 -5.67 10.14
C GLU A 124 7.36 -4.27 10.61
N THR A 125 6.41 -3.34 10.57
CA THR A 125 6.70 -1.93 10.87
C THR A 125 5.60 -1.34 11.76
N PRO A 126 5.94 -0.54 12.79
CA PRO A 126 4.95 0.19 13.57
C PRO A 126 4.09 1.09 12.68
N LYS A 127 2.78 1.03 12.86
CA LYS A 127 1.80 1.70 11.97
C LYS A 127 1.92 3.23 11.94
N THR A 128 2.51 3.83 12.97
CA THR A 128 2.69 5.29 13.09
C THR A 128 3.86 5.82 12.25
N GLN A 129 4.69 4.95 11.66
CA GLN A 129 5.77 5.39 10.78
C GLN A 129 5.25 5.78 9.40
N ALA A 130 5.76 6.87 8.85
CA ALA A 130 5.44 7.30 7.50
C ALA A 130 6.32 6.58 6.47
N HIS A 131 5.69 5.92 5.49
CA HIS A 131 6.38 5.26 4.37
C HIS A 131 5.63 5.53 3.05
N LYS A 132 6.30 5.27 1.94
CA LYS A 132 5.74 5.48 0.60
C LYS A 132 4.54 4.58 0.34
N LEU A 133 3.72 5.02 -0.60
CA LEU A 133 2.57 4.27 -1.10
C LEU A 133 2.66 4.15 -2.62
N ARG A 134 2.32 2.96 -3.11
CA ARG A 134 2.17 2.69 -4.55
C ARG A 134 0.76 2.17 -4.85
N PRO A 135 -0.26 3.05 -4.93
CA PRO A 135 -1.64 2.64 -5.09
C PRO A 135 -1.90 2.00 -6.45
N ILE A 136 -2.84 1.05 -6.49
CA ILE A 136 -3.38 0.51 -7.74
C ILE A 136 -4.62 1.33 -8.10
N ILE A 137 -4.63 1.90 -9.30
CA ILE A 137 -5.78 2.63 -9.86
C ILE A 137 -6.63 1.65 -10.66
N THR A 138 -7.93 1.62 -10.36
CA THR A 138 -8.93 0.89 -11.15
C THR A 138 -9.56 1.86 -12.14
N MET A 139 -9.46 1.53 -13.42
CA MET A 139 -10.13 2.27 -14.50
C MET A 139 -11.35 1.50 -14.95
N ASN A 140 -12.54 2.02 -14.65
CA ASN A 140 -13.78 1.51 -15.21
C ASN A 140 -14.03 2.18 -16.57
N LYS A 141 -14.47 1.39 -17.55
CA LYS A 141 -14.86 1.87 -18.89
C LYS A 141 -16.34 2.15 -18.95
#